data_AF-A0A565CIW1-F1
#
_entry.id   AF-A0A565CIW1-F1
#
_cell.length_a   1.000
_cell.length_b   1.000
_cell.length_c   1.000
_cell.angle_alpha   90.00
_cell.angle_beta   90.00
_cell.angle_gamma   90.00
#
_symmetry.space_group_name_H-M   'P 1'
#
loop_
_entity.id
_entity.type
_entity.pdbx_description
1 polymer ?
#
loop_
_entity_poly.entity_id
_entity_poly.type
_entity_poly.pdbx_seq_one_letter_code
_entity_poly.pdbx_strand_id
1 'polypeptide(L)'
;MEAADPRMGSLFAEEEMRSVLLLGLACCHPNPNQRPSMKTVLKVLTGESSPPDVPTERPAFVWPAMPTSFSDIDYSLTGSQINSLTELTGR
;
A
#
# COMPACT_ATOMS: atom_id res chain seq x y z
N MET A 1 -10.44 -9.17 18.52
CA MET A 1 -10.19 -10.46 17.85
C MET A 1 -10.98 -10.69 16.56
N GLU A 2 -12.01 -9.91 16.25
CA GLU A 2 -12.96 -10.20 15.15
C GLU A 2 -12.34 -10.42 13.76
N ALA A 3 -11.16 -9.83 13.50
CA ALA A 3 -10.42 -10.02 12.25
C ALA A 3 -9.67 -11.36 12.14
N ALA A 4 -9.54 -12.13 13.23
CA ALA A 4 -8.89 -13.44 13.21
C ALA A 4 -9.79 -14.49 12.54
N ASP A 5 -9.21 -15.38 11.75
CA ASP A 5 -9.95 -16.50 11.15
C ASP A 5 -10.57 -17.38 12.27
N PRO A 6 -11.90 -17.60 12.28
CA PRO A 6 -12.57 -18.41 13.29
C PRO A 6 -12.00 -19.82 13.44
N ARG A 7 -11.42 -20.38 12.36
CA ARG A 7 -10.82 -21.72 12.36
C ARG A 7 -9.57 -21.80 13.22
N MET A 8 -8.95 -20.68 13.58
CA MET A 8 -7.78 -20.67 14.46
C MET A 8 -8.16 -20.74 15.94
N GLY A 9 -9.43 -20.55 16.31
CA GLY A 9 -9.90 -20.67 17.70
C GLY A 9 -9.04 -19.85 18.67
N SER A 10 -8.45 -20.52 19.66
CA SER A 10 -7.53 -19.94 20.65
C SER A 10 -6.05 -20.31 20.40
N LEU A 11 -5.69 -20.63 19.16
CA LEU A 11 -4.33 -21.09 18.79
C LEU A 11 -3.32 -19.95 18.61
N PHE A 12 -3.68 -18.72 18.96
CA PHE A 12 -2.80 -17.56 18.86
C PHE A 12 -2.87 -16.76 20.16
N ALA A 13 -1.77 -16.11 20.53
CA ALA A 13 -1.80 -15.07 21.54
C ALA A 13 -2.47 -13.82 20.96
N GLU A 14 -3.30 -13.14 21.76
CA GLU A 14 -4.01 -11.93 21.32
C GLU A 14 -3.03 -10.82 20.89
N GLU A 15 -1.92 -10.68 21.61
CA GLU A 15 -0.87 -9.70 21.30
C GLU A 15 -0.16 -10.01 19.99
N GLU A 16 0.15 -11.28 19.71
CA GLU A 16 0.76 -11.70 18.45
C GLU A 16 -0.17 -11.44 17.28
N MET A 17 -1.45 -11.80 17.41
CA MET A 17 -2.46 -11.52 16.39
C MET A 17 -2.59 -10.01 16.13
N ARG A 18 -2.64 -9.21 17.21
CA ARG A 18 -2.69 -7.75 17.08
C ARG A 18 -1.46 -7.22 16.35
N SER A 19 -0.28 -7.73 16.67
CA SER A 19 0.98 -7.34 16.04
C SER A 19 0.98 -7.63 14.53
N VAL A 20 0.60 -8.84 14.12
CA VAL A 20 0.54 -9.20 12.69
C VAL A 20 -0.55 -8.44 11.93
N LEU A 21 -1.68 -8.12 12.57
CA LEU A 21 -2.72 -7.29 11.98
C LEU A 21 -2.24 -5.86 11.71
N LEU A 22 -1.63 -5.21 12.70
CA LEU A 22 -1.07 -3.86 12.55
C LEU A 22 0.04 -3.84 11.49
N LEU A 23 0.92 -4.84 11.51
CA LEU A 23 1.99 -4.98 10.52
C LEU A 23 1.43 -5.17 9.11
N GLY A 24 0.41 -6.01 8.94
CA GLY A 24 -0.26 -6.23 7.65
C GLY A 24 -0.89 -4.95 7.11
N LEU A 25 -1.57 -4.18 7.96
CA LEU A 25 -2.14 -2.88 7.60
C LEU A 25 -1.06 -1.89 7.13
N ALA A 26 0.08 -1.81 7.83
CA ALA A 26 1.20 -0.96 7.43
C ALA A 26 1.82 -1.41 6.09
N CYS A 27 1.95 -2.72 5.86
CA CYS A 27 2.40 -3.29 4.59
C CYS A 27 1.47 -2.93 3.42
N CYS A 28 0.17 -2.77 3.69
CA CYS A 28 -0.84 -2.40 2.70
C CYS A 28 -1.04 -0.89 2.52
N HIS A 29 -0.11 -0.05 3.01
CA HIS A 29 -0.21 1.39 2.89
C HIS A 29 -0.34 1.83 1.40
N PRO A 30 -1.28 2.73 1.05
CA PRO A 30 -1.51 3.16 -0.33
C PRO A 30 -0.25 3.78 -0.96
N ASN A 31 0.46 4.62 -0.21
CA ASN A 31 1.79 5.11 -0.58
C ASN A 31 2.86 4.03 -0.33
N PRO A 32 3.58 3.53 -1.36
CA PRO A 32 4.62 2.52 -1.23
C PRO A 32 5.80 2.97 -0.38
N ASN A 33 6.09 4.28 -0.32
CA ASN A 33 7.19 4.81 0.48
C ASN A 33 6.91 4.77 1.99
N GLN A 34 5.65 4.61 2.38
CA GLN A 34 5.23 4.48 3.78
C GLN A 34 5.10 3.02 4.21
N ARG A 35 5.27 2.06 3.29
CA ARG A 35 5.29 0.63 3.64
C ARG A 35 6.59 0.30 4.37
N PRO A 36 6.57 -0.53 5.42
CA PRO A 36 7.78 -0.94 6.12
C PRO A 36 8.71 -1.75 5.19
N SER A 37 10.01 -1.61 5.41
CA SER A 37 11.01 -2.46 4.75
C SER A 37 10.89 -3.92 5.22
N MET A 38 11.31 -4.88 4.39
CA MET A 38 11.31 -6.29 4.80
C MET A 38 12.14 -6.55 6.06
N LYS A 39 13.24 -5.79 6.25
CA LYS A 39 14.04 -5.84 7.49
C LYS A 39 13.20 -5.49 8.72
N THR A 40 12.37 -4.46 8.63
CA THR A 40 11.46 -4.05 9.71
C THR A 40 10.38 -5.10 9.93
N VAL A 41 9.78 -5.61 8.86
CA VAL A 41 8.75 -6.67 8.91
C VAL A 41 9.28 -7.88 9.67
N LEU A 42 10.48 -8.37 9.34
CA LEU A 42 11.09 -9.51 10.02
C LEU A 42 11.29 -9.25 11.51
N LYS A 43 11.81 -8.08 11.89
CA LYS A 43 11.98 -7.73 13.30
C LYS A 43 10.68 -7.74 14.10
N VAL A 44 9.58 -7.32 13.49
CA VAL A 44 8.26 -7.37 14.14
C VAL A 44 7.77 -8.81 14.25
N LEU A 45 7.93 -9.61 13.19
CA LEU A 45 7.52 -11.02 13.18
C LEU A 45 8.34 -11.90 14.14
N THR A 46 9.61 -11.56 14.38
CA THR A 46 10.47 -12.25 15.35
C THR A 46 10.33 -11.72 16.78
N GLY A 47 9.51 -10.69 17.00
CA GLY A 47 9.32 -10.06 18.31
C GLY A 47 10.48 -9.16 18.77
N GLU A 48 11.45 -8.87 17.90
CA GLU A 48 12.56 -7.94 18.16
C GLU A 48 12.14 -6.46 18.16
N SER A 49 10.97 -6.15 17.60
CA SER A 49 10.43 -4.79 17.50
C SER A 49 8.92 -4.80 17.69
N SER A 50 8.39 -3.73 18.28
CA SER A 50 6.94 -3.49 18.29
C SER A 50 6.41 -3.27 16.86
N PRO A 51 5.13 -3.61 16.59
CA PRO A 51 4.49 -3.28 15.33
C PRO A 51 4.44 -1.77 15.11
N PRO A 52 4.41 -1.31 13.84
CA PRO A 52 4.28 0.11 13.52
C PRO A 52 2.89 0.64 13.92
N ASP A 53 2.82 1.92 14.22
CA ASP A 53 1.55 2.61 14.39
C ASP A 53 0.85 2.77 13.04
N VAL A 54 -0.44 2.49 13.01
CA VAL A 54 -1.30 2.64 11.82
C VAL A 54 -2.47 3.56 12.14
N PRO A 55 -2.88 4.40 11.18
CA PRO A 55 -4.04 5.25 11.35
C PRO A 55 -5.31 4.40 11.51
N THR A 56 -6.27 4.92 12.29
CA THR A 56 -7.55 4.23 12.56
C THR A 56 -8.41 4.10 11.31
N GLU A 57 -8.29 5.05 10.38
CA GLU A 57 -8.98 5.01 9.09
C GLU A 57 -7.99 4.80 7.96
N ARG A 58 -8.46 4.16 6.88
CA ARG A 58 -7.66 3.94 5.68
C ARG A 58 -7.28 5.30 5.07
N PRO A 59 -5.98 5.61 4.92
CA PRO A 59 -5.57 6.83 4.25
C PRO A 59 -6.08 6.86 2.81
N ALA A 60 -6.40 8.07 2.31
CA ALA A 60 -6.76 8.25 0.91
C ALA A 60 -5.65 7.70 -0.01
N PHE A 61 -6.05 7.12 -1.14
CA PHE A 61 -5.10 6.61 -2.10
C PHE A 61 -4.41 7.77 -2.83
N VAL A 62 -3.16 8.06 -2.45
CA VAL A 62 -2.37 9.17 -2.98
C VAL A 62 -0.97 8.70 -3.44
N TRP A 63 -0.83 7.67 -4.30
CA TRP A 63 0.48 7.41 -4.94
C TRP A 63 0.53 6.49 -6.20
N PRO A 64 1.31 6.87 -7.25
CA PRO A 64 1.54 8.26 -7.63
C PRO A 64 0.19 8.77 -8.13
N ALA A 65 -0.36 9.78 -7.46
CA ALA A 65 -1.59 10.38 -7.92
C ALA A 65 -1.26 11.24 -9.17
N MET A 66 -1.37 10.64 -10.35
CA MET A 66 -1.12 11.23 -11.68
C MET A 66 0.35 11.64 -11.95
N PRO A 67 0.89 11.37 -13.17
CA PRO A 67 2.09 12.06 -13.62
C PRO A 67 1.74 13.53 -13.92
N THR A 68 2.62 14.44 -13.50
CA THR A 68 2.53 15.90 -13.70
C THR A 68 2.52 16.35 -15.17
N SER A 69 2.58 15.43 -16.14
CA SER A 69 2.71 15.73 -17.57
C SER A 69 1.38 15.85 -18.33
N PHE A 70 0.22 15.79 -17.67
CA PHE A 70 -1.11 15.86 -18.33
C PHE A 70 -1.94 17.10 -17.94
N SER A 71 -1.35 18.11 -17.30
CA SER A 71 -2.09 19.32 -16.88
C SER A 71 -2.43 20.28 -18.02
N ASP A 72 -1.84 20.13 -19.21
CA ASP A 72 -2.00 21.06 -20.32
C ASP A 72 -2.88 20.50 -21.45
N ILE A 73 -3.98 19.82 -21.11
CA ILE A 73 -5.00 19.45 -22.11
C ILE A 73 -6.19 20.39 -21.93
N ASP A 74 -6.18 21.48 -22.71
CA ASP A 74 -7.34 22.36 -22.89
C ASP A 74 -8.50 21.53 -23.48
N TYR A 75 -9.57 21.36 -22.70
CA TYR A 75 -10.75 20.56 -23.09
C TYR A 75 -11.60 21.20 -24.20
N SER A 76 -11.16 22.33 -24.76
CA SER A 76 -11.88 23.03 -25.83
C SER A 76 -11.40 22.56 -27.20
N LEU A 77 -11.95 21.44 -27.66
CA LEU A 77 -12.47 21.22 -29.02
C LEU A 77 -12.59 19.71 -29.24
N THR A 78 -13.84 19.26 -29.26
CA THR A 78 -14.24 17.96 -29.79
C THR A 78 -13.61 17.71 -31.17
N GLY A 79 -12.77 16.69 -31.25
CA GLY A 79 -12.43 15.99 -32.48
C GLY A 79 -11.07 16.32 -33.09
N SER A 80 -10.03 15.55 -32.74
CA SER A 80 -9.07 15.01 -33.72
C SER A 80 -8.07 14.03 -33.09
N GLN A 81 -8.13 12.78 -33.56
CA GLN A 81 -7.04 11.81 -33.78
C GLN A 81 -5.97 11.60 -32.69
N ILE A 82 -6.19 10.52 -31.92
CA ILE A 82 -5.16 9.74 -31.22
C ILE A 82 -4.13 9.25 -32.24
N ASN A 83 -2.92 9.82 -32.26
CA ASN A 83 -1.75 9.23 -32.90
C ASN A 83 -0.47 9.69 -32.19
N SER A 84 0.17 8.76 -31.47
CA SER A 84 1.62 8.54 -31.42
C SER A 84 1.98 7.72 -30.17
N LEU A 85 1.79 6.40 -30.28
CA LEU A 85 2.46 5.43 -29.42
C LEU A 85 3.85 5.18 -30.04
N THR A 86 4.88 5.88 -29.57
CA THR A 86 6.26 5.69 -30.06
C THR A 86 7.01 4.63 -29.24
N GLU A 87 7.19 3.48 -29.89
CA GLU A 87 8.34 2.56 -29.93
C GLU A 87 9.36 2.55 -28.77
N LEU A 88 9.39 1.44 -28.01
CA LEU A 88 10.54 1.02 -27.20
C LEU A 88 11.64 0.45 -28.11
N THR A 89 12.72 1.21 -28.33
CA THR A 89 14.00 0.61 -28.75
C THR A 89 14.77 0.16 -27.51
N GLY A 90 15.01 -1.15 -27.44
CA GLY A 90 15.84 -1.79 -26.44
C GLY A 90 17.33 -1.48 -26.59
N ARG A 91 18.04 -1.63 -25.48
CA ARG A 91 19.46 -1.91 -25.41
C ARG A 91 19.67 -3.00 -24.36
#